data_AF-A0A2M8S895-F1
#
_entry.id   AF-A0A2M8S895-F1
#
_cell.length_a   1.000
_cell.length_b   1.000
_cell.length_c   1.000
_cell.angle_alpha   90.00
_cell.angle_beta   90.00
_cell.angle_gamma   90.00
#
_symmetry.space_group_name_H-M   'P 1'
#
loop_
_entity.id
_entity.type
_entity.pdbx_description
1 polymer ?
#
loop_
_entity_poly.entity_id
_entity_poly.type
_entity_poly.pdbx_seq_one_letter_code
_entity_poly.pdbx_strand_id
1 'polypeptide(L)'
;MTILKVLKQITPAPLWDAARATYDALARFPDLGPAYLHPRRRESVRRLAALKDIHRGQRAFIIGNGPSLRQTDLTKLRGEYTFGMNRIYILFPELG
;
A
#
# COMPACT_ATOMS: atom_id res chain seq x y z
N MET A 1 -37.80 -7.67 11.86
CA MET A 1 -36.49 -7.77 11.16
C MET A 1 -36.38 -6.60 10.19
N THR A 2 -35.29 -5.82 10.24
CA THR A 2 -35.12 -4.62 9.40
C THR A 2 -35.06 -5.00 7.91
N ILE A 3 -35.73 -4.24 7.04
CA ILE A 3 -35.78 -4.43 5.58
C ILE A 3 -34.38 -4.65 4.96
N LEU A 4 -33.37 -3.95 5.48
CA LEU A 4 -31.97 -4.08 5.06
C LEU A 4 -31.35 -5.47 5.31
N LYS A 5 -31.83 -6.21 6.32
CA LYS A 5 -31.35 -7.57 6.61
C LYS A 5 -31.96 -8.61 5.67
N VAL A 6 -33.22 -8.42 5.28
CA VAL A 6 -33.93 -9.28 4.33
C VAL A 6 -33.38 -9.10 2.91
N LEU A 7 -33.13 -7.86 2.49
CA LEU A 7 -32.50 -7.56 1.20
C LEU A 7 -31.13 -8.25 1.05
N LYS A 8 -30.27 -8.16 2.08
CA LYS A 8 -28.96 -8.81 2.08
C LYS A 8 -29.01 -10.34 2.01
N GLN A 9 -30.07 -10.97 2.49
CA GLN A 9 -30.25 -12.43 2.43
C GLN A 9 -30.75 -12.92 1.07
N ILE A 10 -31.37 -12.05 0.28
CA ILE A 10 -32.05 -12.40 -0.99
C ILE A 10 -31.23 -11.95 -2.21
N THR A 11 -30.39 -10.91 -2.09
CA THR A 11 -29.53 -10.49 -3.21
C THR A 11 -28.37 -11.47 -3.44
N PRO A 12 -28.18 -11.96 -4.68
CA PRO A 12 -26.96 -12.67 -5.06
C PRO A 12 -25.71 -11.83 -4.78
N ALA A 13 -24.65 -12.45 -4.27
CA ALA A 13 -23.42 -11.76 -3.89
C ALA A 13 -22.83 -10.83 -4.98
N PRO A 14 -22.79 -11.22 -6.28
CA PRO A 14 -22.27 -10.33 -7.33
C PRO A 14 -23.07 -9.02 -7.48
N LEU A 15 -24.40 -9.10 -7.33
CA LEU A 15 -25.27 -7.93 -7.44
C LEU A 15 -25.09 -6.99 -6.24
N TRP A 16 -24.95 -7.57 -5.04
CA TRP A 16 -24.70 -6.82 -3.82
C TRP A 16 -23.34 -6.13 -3.84
N ASP A 17 -22.30 -6.80 -4.34
CA ASP A 17 -20.97 -6.22 -4.49
C ASP A 17 -20.93 -5.12 -5.55
N ALA A 18 -21.64 -5.29 -6.68
CA ALA A 18 -21.78 -4.25 -7.70
C ALA A 18 -22.51 -3.01 -7.16
N ALA A 19 -23.61 -3.21 -6.41
CA ALA A 19 -24.36 -2.13 -5.78
C ALA A 19 -23.51 -1.39 -4.74
N ARG A 20 -22.77 -2.13 -3.90
CA ARG A 20 -21.84 -1.55 -2.92
C ARG A 20 -20.73 -0.75 -3.59
N ALA A 21 -20.08 -1.31 -4.61
CA ALA A 21 -19.01 -0.63 -5.33
C ALA A 21 -19.50 0.67 -6.00
N THR A 22 -20.70 0.63 -6.58
CA THR A 22 -21.34 1.81 -7.18
C THR A 22 -21.65 2.88 -6.14
N TYR A 23 -22.24 2.47 -5.01
CA TYR A 23 -22.49 3.38 -3.88
C TYR A 23 -21.20 4.00 -3.35
N ASP A 24 -20.16 3.19 -3.12
CA ASP A 24 -18.85 3.66 -2.65
C ASP A 24 -18.21 4.64 -3.63
N ALA A 25 -18.35 4.40 -4.94
CA ALA A 25 -17.85 5.31 -5.97
C ALA A 25 -18.58 6.67 -5.95
N LEU A 26 -19.91 6.65 -5.83
CA LEU A 26 -20.71 7.88 -5.71
C LEU A 26 -20.41 8.63 -4.41
N ALA A 27 -20.28 7.92 -3.29
CA ALA A 27 -19.98 8.50 -2.00
C ALA A 27 -18.58 9.17 -1.97
N ARG A 28 -17.59 8.60 -2.67
CA ARG A 28 -16.23 9.14 -2.77
C ARG A 28 -16.07 10.21 -3.84
N PHE A 29 -17.03 10.37 -4.75
CA PHE A 29 -16.93 11.29 -5.89
C PHE A 29 -16.50 12.72 -5.50
N PRO A 30 -17.06 13.35 -4.44
CA PRO A 30 -16.67 14.70 -4.03
C PRO A 30 -15.20 14.80 -3.59
N ASP A 31 -14.66 13.73 -3.01
CA ASP A 31 -13.29 13.69 -2.49
C ASP A 31 -12.25 13.44 -3.58
N LEU A 32 -12.64 12.95 -4.76
CA LEU A 32 -11.71 12.60 -5.85
C LEU A 32 -10.91 13.83 -6.29
N GLY A 33 -11.58 14.93 -6.64
CA GLY A 33 -10.93 16.14 -7.13
C GLY A 33 -9.87 16.67 -6.16
N PRO A 34 -10.24 16.99 -4.90
CA PRO A 34 -9.30 17.42 -3.88
C PRO A 34 -8.18 16.41 -3.63
N ALA A 35 -8.50 15.11 -3.57
CA ALA A 35 -7.49 14.07 -3.34
C ALA A 35 -6.45 14.02 -4.46
N TYR A 36 -6.87 14.03 -5.73
CA TYR A 36 -5.96 13.97 -6.89
C TYR A 36 -5.14 15.26 -7.08
N LEU A 37 -5.74 16.42 -6.80
CA LEU A 37 -5.07 17.72 -6.96
C LEU A 37 -4.21 18.11 -5.76
N HIS A 38 -4.36 17.43 -4.62
CA HIS A 38 -3.60 17.72 -3.40
C HIS A 38 -2.08 17.75 -3.67
N PRO A 39 -1.37 18.86 -3.34
CA PRO A 39 0.04 19.03 -3.69
C PRO A 39 0.94 17.88 -3.21
N ARG A 40 0.74 17.40 -1.98
CA ARG A 40 1.52 16.28 -1.42
C ARG A 40 1.33 14.97 -2.19
N ARG A 41 0.13 14.71 -2.72
CA ARG A 41 -0.12 13.52 -3.53
C ARG A 41 0.60 13.63 -4.86
N ARG A 42 0.49 14.77 -5.53
CA ARG A 42 1.17 15.03 -6.82
C ARG A 42 2.68 14.89 -6.67
N GLU A 43 3.24 15.45 -5.61
CA GLU A 43 4.66 15.32 -5.29
C GLU A 43 5.05 13.86 -4.99
N SER A 44 4.29 13.16 -4.15
CA SER A 44 4.52 11.75 -3.84
C SER A 44 4.50 10.87 -5.09
N VAL A 45 3.53 11.06 -5.98
CA VAL A 45 3.44 10.34 -7.26
C VAL A 45 4.65 10.65 -8.15
N ARG A 46 5.08 11.91 -8.24
CA ARG A 46 6.28 12.28 -9.00
C ARG A 46 7.54 11.62 -8.43
N ARG A 47 7.74 11.67 -7.12
CA ARG A 47 8.88 11.02 -6.44
C ARG A 47 8.86 9.51 -6.67
N LEU A 48 7.69 8.87 -6.56
CA LEU A 48 7.55 7.44 -6.80
C LEU A 48 7.85 7.06 -8.25
N ALA A 49 7.37 7.85 -9.21
CA ALA A 49 7.67 7.64 -10.63
C ALA A 49 9.17 7.75 -10.93
N ALA A 50 9.87 8.67 -10.27
CA ALA A 50 11.32 8.84 -10.42
C ALA A 50 12.13 7.65 -9.86
N LEU A 51 11.57 6.86 -8.94
CA LEU A 51 12.19 5.65 -8.39
C LEU A 51 11.92 4.39 -9.25
N LYS A 52 11.11 4.50 -10.30
CA LYS A 52 10.79 3.35 -11.16
C LYS A 52 12.05 2.89 -11.89
N ASP A 53 12.31 1.58 -11.81
CA ASP A 53 13.40 0.89 -12.54
C ASP A 53 14.83 1.37 -12.22
N ILE A 54 15.06 2.18 -11.18
CA ILE A 54 16.39 2.72 -10.84
C ILE A 54 17.44 1.65 -10.51
N HIS A 55 17.00 0.47 -10.07
CA HIS A 55 17.84 -0.69 -9.75
C HIS A 55 17.54 -1.89 -10.67
N ARG A 56 17.03 -1.64 -11.88
CA ARG A 56 16.67 -2.70 -12.82
C ARG A 56 17.89 -3.55 -13.19
N GLY A 57 17.75 -4.87 -13.07
CA GLY A 57 18.83 -5.82 -13.33
C GLY A 57 19.88 -5.94 -12.22
N GLN A 58 19.73 -5.17 -11.13
CA GLN A 58 20.57 -5.27 -9.95
C GLN A 58 19.91 -6.17 -8.90
N ARG A 59 20.73 -6.79 -8.05
CA ARG A 59 20.21 -7.53 -6.90
C ARG A 59 19.70 -6.54 -5.86
N ALA A 60 18.52 -6.80 -5.33
CA ALA A 60 17.95 -6.04 -4.23
C ALA A 60 17.20 -6.95 -3.25
N PHE A 61 17.16 -6.54 -2.00
CA PHE A 61 16.51 -7.27 -0.92
C PHE A 61 15.30 -6.51 -0.41
N ILE A 62 14.19 -7.21 -0.22
CA ILE A 62 12.98 -6.63 0.37
C ILE A 62 12.95 -6.98 1.85
N ILE A 63 12.94 -5.97 2.71
CA ILE A 63 12.96 -6.13 4.16
C ILE A 63 11.57 -5.81 4.72
N GLY A 64 10.87 -6.85 5.15
CA GLY A 64 9.62 -6.74 5.89
C GLY A 64 9.82 -6.32 7.35
N ASN A 65 8.76 -6.36 8.16
CA ASN A 65 8.81 -6.00 9.59
C ASN A 65 8.51 -7.18 10.52
N GLY A 66 8.83 -8.40 10.08
CA GLY A 66 8.56 -9.61 10.86
C GLY A 66 9.49 -9.75 12.07
N PRO A 67 9.08 -10.48 13.12
CA PRO A 67 9.92 -10.71 14.31
C PRO A 67 11.20 -11.50 14.00
N SER A 68 11.22 -12.31 12.94
CA SER A 68 12.39 -13.06 12.46
C SER A 68 13.57 -12.16 12.08
N LEU A 69 13.31 -10.89 11.78
CA LEU A 69 14.33 -9.94 11.39
C LEU A 69 15.35 -9.70 12.52
N ARG A 70 14.92 -9.81 13.79
CA ARG A 70 15.80 -9.70 14.96
C ARG A 70 16.84 -10.81 15.07
N GLN A 71 16.55 -11.97 14.49
CA GLN A 71 17.44 -13.14 14.50
C GLN A 71 18.24 -13.25 13.20
N THR A 72 18.02 -12.34 12.26
CA THR A 72 18.70 -12.32 10.97
C THR A 72 19.92 -11.42 11.07
N ASP A 73 21.07 -11.93 10.65
CA ASP A 73 22.28 -11.12 10.55
C ASP A 73 22.17 -10.16 9.35
N LEU A 74 21.79 -8.91 9.64
CA LEU A 74 21.60 -7.85 8.65
C LEU A 74 22.90 -7.26 8.10
N THR A 75 24.04 -7.56 8.73
CA THR A 75 25.35 -7.07 8.25
C THR A 75 25.69 -7.60 6.86
N LYS A 76 25.12 -8.75 6.48
CA LYS A 76 25.26 -9.35 5.14
C LYS A 76 24.61 -8.55 4.02
N LEU A 77 23.74 -7.60 4.36
CA LEU A 77 23.07 -6.73 3.39
C LEU A 77 23.81 -5.39 3.18
N ARG A 78 24.95 -5.18 3.87
CA ARG A 78 25.78 -3.98 3.67
C ARG A 78 26.23 -3.89 2.21
N GLY A 79 25.99 -2.73 1.60
CA GLY A 79 26.33 -2.47 0.19
C GLY A 79 25.35 -3.04 -0.83
N GLU A 80 24.31 -3.75 -0.40
CA GLU A 80 23.22 -4.19 -1.28
C GLU A 80 22.09 -3.16 -1.31
N TYR A 81 21.33 -3.13 -2.42
CA TYR A 81 20.12 -2.33 -2.47
C TYR A 81 19.03 -2.98 -1.62
N THR A 82 18.42 -2.21 -0.72
CA THR A 82 17.37 -2.71 0.16
C THR A 82 16.11 -1.88 0.04
N PHE A 83 14.96 -2.56 0.00
CA PHE A 83 13.63 -1.97 0.03
C PHE A 83 12.99 -2.28 1.37
N GLY A 84 13.00 -1.31 2.27
CA GLY A 84 12.38 -1.42 3.57
C GLY A 84 10.91 -1.06 3.56
N MET A 85 10.11 -1.78 4.35
CA MET A 85 8.68 -1.49 4.50
C MET A 85 8.38 -0.74 5.80
N ASN A 86 7.37 0.14 5.79
CA ASN A 86 6.84 0.84 6.97
C ASN A 86 7.94 1.49 7.84
N ARG A 87 8.07 1.06 9.11
CA ARG A 87 8.98 1.63 10.12
C ARG A 87 10.40 1.04 10.06
N ILE A 88 10.89 0.73 8.85
CA ILE A 88 12.23 0.17 8.63
C ILE A 88 13.35 1.05 9.18
N TYR A 89 13.13 2.37 9.27
CA TYR A 89 14.11 3.34 9.77
C TYR A 89 14.62 3.03 11.19
N ILE A 90 13.88 2.25 11.98
CA ILE A 90 14.30 1.79 13.31
C ILE A 90 15.52 0.86 13.21
N LEU A 91 15.64 0.12 12.10
CA LEU A 91 16.71 -0.84 11.85
C LEU A 91 17.91 -0.23 11.11
N PHE A 92 17.89 1.06 10.79
CA PHE A 92 19.02 1.73 10.13
C PHE A 92 20.34 1.65 10.90
N PRO A 93 20.38 1.66 12.24
CA PRO A 93 21.63 1.41 12.97
C PRO A 93 22.22 0.01 12.73
N GLU A 94 21.39 -0.98 12.40
CA GLU A 94 21.79 -2.36 12.14
C GLU A 94 22.04 -2.61 10.64
N LEU A 95 21.30 -1.91 9.77
CA LEU A 95 21.47 -1.83 8.32
C LEU A 95 22.56 -0.80 7.99
N GLY A 96 23.81 -1.21 8.19
CA GLY A 96 24.96 -0.32 8.07
C GLY A 96 25.32 0.14 6.65
#